data_AF-A0A964NNW0-F1
#
_entry.id   AF-A0A964NNW0-F1
#
_cell.length_a   1.000
_cell.length_b   1.000
_cell.length_c   1.000
_cell.angle_alpha   90.00
_cell.angle_beta   90.00
_cell.angle_gamma   90.00
#
_symmetry.space_group_name_H-M   'P 1'
#
loop_
_entity.id
_entity.type
_entity.pdbx_description
1 polymer ?
#
loop_
_entity_poly.entity_id
_entity_poly.type
_entity_poly.pdbx_seq_one_letter_code
_entity_poly.pdbx_strand_id
1 'polypeptide(L)'
;MIESARAMSDDGFSARADCRCSLCQSYIAGGADGSGPQFITRQAASTGDYRVDALVYPDLDRWNSVAAVGTPAPVTYSFLSAANSSGDSFGFAPVNGTQIEGARAAFAAWESATNVKFVEVSSGGDIAIGTNDQTDSSAYAYSPGTTYGGDIYLSNAVSSNLDMSAGGFGFLTFIHEIGHAIGLKHPGSYNGSSNSGDPPYLSAAED
;
A
#
# COMPACT_ATOMS: atom_id res chain seq x y z
N MET A 1 -11.67 52.40 -36.31
CA MET A 1 -13.07 51.96 -36.11
C MET A 1 -12.98 50.48 -35.78
N ILE A 2 -12.68 50.08 -34.54
CA ILE A 2 -13.59 49.87 -33.39
C ILE A 2 -14.86 49.11 -33.78
N GLU A 3 -14.89 47.82 -33.44
CA GLU A 3 -15.92 47.08 -32.67
C GLU A 3 -15.54 45.59 -32.72
N SER A 4 -15.06 44.98 -31.63
CA SER A 4 -15.73 44.56 -30.39
C SER A 4 -16.13 43.08 -30.41
N ALA A 5 -15.61 42.37 -29.41
CA ALA A 5 -15.72 40.96 -29.12
C ALA A 5 -17.16 40.44 -28.99
N ARG A 6 -17.37 39.19 -29.40
CA ARG A 6 -18.31 38.26 -28.75
C ARG A 6 -17.67 36.88 -28.66
N ALA A 7 -17.50 36.43 -27.43
CA ALA A 7 -17.14 35.08 -27.07
C ALA A 7 -18.21 34.10 -27.59
N MET A 8 -17.78 33.06 -28.28
CA MET A 8 -18.61 31.90 -28.59
C MET A 8 -18.51 30.94 -27.42
N SER A 9 -19.68 30.64 -26.87
CA SER A 9 -19.93 29.67 -25.81
C SER A 9 -19.56 28.26 -26.26
N ASP A 10 -18.86 27.54 -25.38
CA ASP A 10 -18.61 26.11 -25.48
C ASP A 10 -19.93 25.34 -25.29
N ASP A 11 -20.56 24.96 -26.40
CA ASP A 11 -21.67 24.02 -26.40
C ASP A 11 -21.15 22.61 -26.69
N GLY A 12 -21.26 21.73 -25.69
CA GLY A 12 -21.71 20.36 -25.95
C GLY A 12 -20.73 19.22 -25.74
N PHE A 13 -20.16 19.07 -24.54
CA PHE A 13 -19.78 17.73 -24.05
C PHE A 13 -21.00 17.07 -23.37
N SER A 14 -21.97 16.65 -24.18
CA SER A 14 -23.10 15.84 -23.72
C SER A 14 -22.72 14.36 -23.83
N ALA A 15 -22.27 13.79 -22.72
CA ALA A 15 -22.45 12.38 -22.35
C ALA A 15 -21.79 12.12 -20.99
N ARG A 16 -22.46 12.50 -19.89
CA ARG A 16 -22.27 11.77 -18.63
C ARG A 16 -23.64 11.30 -18.18
N ALA A 17 -23.82 9.99 -18.29
CA ALA A 17 -24.97 9.27 -17.79
C ALA A 17 -25.25 9.66 -16.33
N ASP A 18 -26.50 10.01 -16.07
CA ASP A 18 -27.03 10.33 -14.74
C ASP A 18 -26.89 9.13 -13.79
N CYS A 19 -25.77 9.06 -13.05
CA CYS A 19 -25.59 8.08 -12.00
C CYS A 19 -26.28 8.60 -10.72
N ARG A 20 -27.50 8.11 -10.44
CA ARG A 20 -28.38 8.61 -9.37
C ARG A 20 -28.10 8.00 -7.98
N CYS A 21 -26.87 7.61 -7.67
CA CYS A 21 -26.54 7.18 -6.31
C CYS A 21 -26.19 8.39 -5.42
N SER A 22 -26.46 8.29 -4.13
CA SER A 22 -26.24 9.36 -3.13
C SER A 22 -24.78 9.83 -3.04
N LEU A 23 -23.83 9.01 -3.49
CA LEU A 23 -22.39 9.32 -3.51
C LEU A 23 -21.98 10.22 -4.70
N CYS A 24 -22.77 10.31 -5.77
CA CYS A 24 -22.50 11.25 -6.88
C CYS A 24 -23.11 12.64 -6.62
N GLN A 25 -24.20 12.75 -5.85
CA GLN A 25 -24.85 14.03 -5.58
C GLN A 25 -24.02 14.94 -4.66
N SER A 26 -23.20 14.37 -3.77
CA SER A 26 -22.27 15.11 -2.93
C SER A 26 -21.11 15.72 -3.71
N TYR A 27 -20.80 15.23 -4.91
CA TYR A 27 -19.73 15.78 -5.76
C TYR A 27 -20.17 17.03 -6.56
N ILE A 28 -21.47 17.17 -6.87
CA ILE A 28 -21.99 18.31 -7.65
C ILE A 28 -22.38 19.51 -6.75
N ALA A 29 -22.60 19.28 -5.46
CA ALA A 29 -22.97 20.33 -4.51
C ALA A 29 -21.78 21.19 -4.01
N GLY A 30 -20.54 20.79 -4.29
CA GLY A 30 -19.33 21.55 -3.95
C GLY A 30 -18.99 22.54 -5.06
N GLY A 31 -19.53 23.75 -4.97
CA GLY A 31 -19.36 24.82 -5.94
C GLY A 31 -17.90 25.21 -6.20
N ALA A 32 -17.67 25.71 -7.42
CA ALA A 32 -16.39 26.21 -7.92
C ALA A 32 -16.01 27.57 -7.30
N ASP A 33 -15.65 27.61 -6.02
CA ASP A 33 -14.83 28.71 -5.49
C ASP A 33 -13.47 28.17 -5.02
N GLY A 34 -12.41 28.62 -5.68
CA GLY A 34 -11.04 28.12 -5.51
C GLY A 34 -10.37 28.53 -4.20
N SER A 35 -11.05 28.36 -3.06
CA SER A 35 -10.56 28.75 -1.73
C SER A 35 -11.02 27.75 -0.66
N GLY A 36 -10.65 26.48 -0.84
CA GLY A 36 -10.77 25.41 0.15
C GLY A 36 -9.42 24.72 0.39
N PRO A 37 -9.21 24.06 1.55
CA PRO A 37 -7.92 23.50 1.95
C PRO A 37 -7.40 22.54 0.86
N GLN A 38 -6.12 22.68 0.54
CA GLN A 38 -5.40 21.93 -0.50
C GLN A 38 -5.79 20.44 -0.44
N PHE A 39 -6.58 19.99 -1.40
CA PHE A 39 -7.07 18.62 -1.44
C PHE A 39 -5.89 17.68 -1.73
N ILE A 40 -5.50 16.91 -0.72
CA ILE A 40 -4.74 15.67 -0.87
C ILE A 40 -5.45 14.86 -1.96
N THR A 41 -4.74 14.53 -3.03
CA THR A 41 -5.28 13.76 -4.13
C THR A 41 -5.45 12.32 -3.66
N ARG A 42 -6.66 12.02 -3.16
CA ARG A 42 -7.13 10.69 -2.75
C ARG A 42 -7.05 9.73 -3.94
N GLN A 43 -6.42 8.56 -3.77
CA GLN A 43 -6.45 7.44 -4.72
C GLN A 43 -7.20 6.28 -4.06
N ALA A 44 -8.04 5.46 -4.70
CA ALA A 44 -8.30 5.23 -6.12
C ALA A 44 -9.82 5.24 -6.42
N ALA A 45 -10.15 5.46 -7.69
CA ALA A 45 -11.42 5.01 -8.23
C ALA A 45 -11.57 3.50 -7.97
N SER A 46 -12.73 3.07 -7.48
CA SER A 46 -13.11 1.65 -7.43
C SER A 46 -12.74 1.02 -8.76
N THR A 47 -11.96 -0.06 -8.70
CA THR A 47 -11.54 -0.82 -9.88
C THR A 47 -12.74 -1.54 -10.52
N GLY A 48 -13.84 -1.67 -9.76
CA GLY A 48 -15.01 -2.46 -10.11
C GLY A 48 -14.86 -3.93 -9.74
N ASP A 49 -13.68 -4.36 -9.27
CA ASP A 49 -13.44 -5.69 -8.71
C ASP A 49 -13.39 -5.58 -7.18
N TYR A 50 -14.43 -6.08 -6.52
CA TYR A 50 -14.56 -6.00 -5.07
C TYR A 50 -13.40 -6.68 -4.31
N ARG A 51 -12.69 -7.62 -4.94
CA ARG A 51 -11.54 -8.31 -4.36
C ARG A 51 -10.30 -7.44 -4.33
N VAL A 52 -10.13 -6.60 -5.36
CA VAL A 52 -9.06 -5.60 -5.40
C VAL A 52 -9.45 -4.42 -4.52
N ASP A 53 -10.70 -3.96 -4.62
CA ASP A 53 -11.20 -2.83 -3.83
C ASP A 53 -11.19 -3.12 -2.31
N ALA A 54 -11.29 -4.39 -1.88
CA ALA A 54 -11.11 -4.77 -0.48
C ALA A 54 -9.68 -4.54 0.05
N LEU A 55 -8.68 -4.44 -0.84
CA LEU A 55 -7.29 -4.21 -0.49
C LEU A 55 -6.91 -2.72 -0.51
N VAL A 56 -7.68 -1.89 -1.22
CA VAL A 56 -7.40 -0.45 -1.40
C VAL A 56 -8.55 0.43 -0.89
N TYR A 57 -8.28 1.37 0.01
CA TYR A 57 -9.24 2.41 0.41
C TYR A 57 -8.72 3.81 0.08
N PRO A 58 -9.60 4.83 -0.06
CA PRO A 58 -9.27 6.16 -0.61
C PRO A 58 -8.16 6.94 0.10
N ASP A 59 -7.81 6.53 1.32
CA ASP A 59 -6.89 7.21 2.23
C ASP A 59 -5.68 6.33 2.59
N LEU A 60 -5.41 5.26 1.83
CA LEU A 60 -4.16 4.49 2.00
C LEU A 60 -2.95 5.31 1.55
N ASP A 61 -1.95 5.36 2.43
CA ASP A 61 -0.63 5.82 2.06
C ASP A 61 -0.05 4.89 0.99
N ARG A 62 0.57 5.50 -0.02
CA ARG A 62 1.29 4.78 -1.06
C ARG A 62 2.59 5.49 -1.39
N TRP A 63 3.54 4.71 -1.87
CA TRP A 63 4.70 5.26 -2.52
C TRP A 63 4.28 6.07 -3.76
N ASN A 64 4.99 7.18 -3.99
CA ASN A 64 4.72 8.08 -5.11
C ASN A 64 3.29 8.71 -5.09
N SER A 65 2.78 9.05 -3.90
CA SER A 65 1.40 9.56 -3.68
C SER A 65 1.03 10.82 -4.48
N VAL A 66 2.02 11.63 -4.86
CA VAL A 66 1.84 12.87 -5.63
C VAL A 66 1.72 12.65 -7.15
N ALA A 67 2.08 11.47 -7.67
CA ALA A 67 1.95 11.16 -9.09
C ALA A 67 0.55 10.62 -9.42
N ALA A 68 0.16 10.58 -10.70
CA ALA A 68 -1.10 9.95 -11.09
C ALA A 68 -1.09 8.43 -10.82
N VAL A 69 -2.26 7.86 -10.50
CA VAL A 69 -2.48 6.41 -10.38
C VAL A 69 -1.94 5.67 -11.60
N GLY A 70 -1.26 4.55 -11.39
CA GLY A 70 -0.70 3.72 -12.47
C GLY A 70 0.69 4.17 -12.96
N THR A 71 1.16 5.35 -12.53
CA THR A 71 2.56 5.76 -12.72
C THR A 71 3.48 4.78 -11.97
N PRO A 72 4.55 4.26 -12.60
CA PRO A 72 5.49 3.41 -11.89
C PRO A 72 6.05 4.07 -10.63
N ALA A 73 6.14 3.29 -9.56
CA ALA A 73 6.67 3.76 -8.27
C ALA A 73 8.02 3.06 -8.00
N PRO A 74 9.15 3.77 -8.06
CA PRO A 74 10.41 3.23 -7.56
C PRO A 74 10.36 3.20 -6.03
N VAL A 75 10.70 2.05 -5.45
CA VAL A 75 10.77 1.82 -4.00
C VAL A 75 12.08 1.11 -3.72
N THR A 76 12.90 1.67 -2.84
CA THR A 76 14.16 1.06 -2.43
C THR A 76 13.93 0.13 -1.25
N TYR A 77 14.74 -0.93 -1.11
CA TYR A 77 14.73 -1.77 0.08
C TYR A 77 16.13 -2.10 0.56
N SER A 78 16.26 -2.38 1.86
CA SER A 78 17.53 -2.74 2.48
C SER A 78 17.35 -3.74 3.62
N PHE A 79 18.42 -4.44 3.98
CA PHE A 79 18.43 -5.39 5.09
C PHE A 79 19.08 -4.76 6.32
N LEU A 80 18.38 -4.78 7.45
CA LEU A 80 18.81 -4.16 8.68
C LEU A 80 19.94 -4.96 9.35
N SER A 81 20.98 -4.24 9.78
CA SER A 81 22.01 -4.76 10.69
C SER A 81 21.71 -4.49 12.16
N ALA A 82 20.77 -3.59 12.45
CA ALA A 82 20.29 -3.22 13.77
C ALA A 82 18.85 -2.68 13.65
N ALA A 83 18.06 -2.77 14.72
CA ALA A 83 16.69 -2.24 14.72
C ALA A 83 16.65 -0.73 14.53
N ASN A 84 15.68 -0.24 13.75
CA ASN A 84 15.49 1.18 13.48
C ASN A 84 14.77 1.93 14.62
N SER A 85 13.96 1.23 15.42
CA SER A 85 13.21 1.81 16.53
C SER A 85 13.36 0.99 17.81
N SER A 86 13.11 1.62 18.96
CA SER A 86 13.07 0.90 20.24
C SER A 86 11.92 -0.11 20.30
N GLY A 87 10.82 0.14 19.59
CA GLY A 87 9.67 -0.77 19.53
C GLY A 87 9.99 -2.08 18.81
N ASP A 88 10.87 -2.03 17.82
CA ASP A 88 11.25 -3.19 17.00
C ASP A 88 12.49 -3.93 17.50
N SER A 89 13.13 -3.41 18.56
CA SER A 89 14.45 -3.86 19.01
C SER A 89 14.45 -5.14 19.86
N PHE A 90 13.28 -5.59 20.33
CA PHE A 90 13.18 -6.74 21.22
C PHE A 90 13.55 -8.04 20.48
N GLY A 91 14.67 -8.66 20.88
CA GLY A 91 15.17 -9.86 20.22
C GLY A 91 15.57 -9.64 18.76
N PHE A 92 15.84 -8.38 18.35
CA PHE A 92 16.18 -8.08 16.96
C PHE A 92 17.33 -8.94 16.46
N ALA A 93 17.18 -9.47 15.25
CA ALA A 93 18.26 -10.07 14.50
C ALA A 93 18.23 -9.62 13.04
N PRO A 94 19.39 -9.50 12.37
CA PRO A 94 19.43 -9.40 10.92
C PRO A 94 18.81 -10.64 10.29
N VAL A 95 18.14 -10.46 9.15
CA VAL A 95 17.72 -11.58 8.32
C VAL A 95 18.93 -12.42 7.88
N ASN A 96 18.74 -13.73 7.82
CA ASN A 96 19.79 -14.65 7.35
C ASN A 96 19.81 -14.74 5.80
N GLY A 97 20.81 -15.45 5.25
CA GLY A 97 20.96 -15.60 3.80
C GLY A 97 19.74 -16.19 3.10
N THR A 98 19.06 -17.17 3.70
CA THR A 98 17.84 -17.77 3.14
C THR A 98 16.70 -16.76 3.08
N GLN A 99 16.54 -15.94 4.12
CA GLN A 99 15.55 -14.87 4.16
C GLN A 99 15.86 -13.75 3.18
N ILE A 100 17.13 -13.40 2.97
CA ILE A 100 17.55 -12.42 1.96
C ILE A 100 17.17 -12.88 0.55
N GLU A 101 17.51 -14.13 0.18
CA GLU A 101 17.16 -14.67 -1.15
C GLU A 101 15.64 -14.78 -1.33
N GLY A 102 14.92 -15.22 -0.29
CA GLY A 102 13.46 -15.26 -0.30
C GLY A 102 12.82 -13.88 -0.45
N ALA A 103 13.36 -12.87 0.24
CA ALA A 103 12.89 -11.49 0.14
C ALA A 103 13.06 -10.94 -1.27
N ARG A 104 14.22 -11.15 -1.91
CA ARG A 104 14.48 -10.78 -3.31
C ARG A 104 13.48 -11.42 -4.26
N ALA A 105 13.22 -12.72 -4.09
CA ALA A 105 12.24 -13.45 -4.90
C ALA A 105 10.81 -12.93 -4.68
N ALA A 106 10.45 -12.58 -3.46
CA ALA A 106 9.14 -12.04 -3.12
C ALA A 106 8.92 -10.63 -3.70
N PHE A 107 9.92 -9.75 -3.64
CA PHE A 107 9.87 -8.46 -4.34
C PHE A 107 9.70 -8.64 -5.84
N ALA A 108 10.45 -9.55 -6.47
CA ALA A 108 10.31 -9.85 -7.89
C ALA A 108 8.91 -10.36 -8.26
N ALA A 109 8.26 -11.13 -7.38
CA ALA A 109 6.87 -11.54 -7.57
C ALA A 109 5.91 -10.34 -7.59
N TRP A 110 6.07 -9.38 -6.68
CA TRP A 110 5.30 -8.13 -6.68
C TRP A 110 5.57 -7.25 -7.90
N GLU A 111 6.83 -7.14 -8.36
CA GLU A 111 7.16 -6.41 -9.59
C GLU A 111 6.51 -7.02 -10.83
N SER A 112 6.27 -8.33 -10.83
CA SER A 112 5.63 -9.03 -11.95
C SER A 112 4.12 -8.78 -12.02
N ALA A 113 3.50 -8.46 -10.89
CA ALA A 113 2.06 -8.24 -10.76
C ALA A 113 1.67 -6.74 -10.72
N THR A 114 2.64 -5.85 -10.52
CA THR A 114 2.39 -4.41 -10.28
C THR A 114 3.33 -3.51 -11.08
N ASN A 115 3.06 -2.21 -11.08
CA ASN A 115 3.97 -1.20 -11.62
C ASN A 115 4.98 -0.67 -10.58
N VAL A 116 5.13 -1.33 -9.43
CA VAL A 116 6.18 -1.00 -8.45
C VAL A 116 7.52 -1.54 -8.96
N LYS A 117 8.60 -0.79 -8.72
CA LYS A 117 9.97 -1.20 -9.05
C LYS A 117 10.83 -1.17 -7.80
N PHE A 118 11.29 -2.34 -7.38
CA PHE A 118 12.07 -2.52 -6.17
C PHE A 118 13.56 -2.48 -6.48
N VAL A 119 14.29 -1.66 -5.73
CA VAL A 119 15.75 -1.52 -5.88
C VAL A 119 16.42 -1.81 -4.55
N GLU A 120 17.23 -2.87 -4.51
CA GLU A 120 18.04 -3.15 -3.33
C GLU A 120 19.13 -2.09 -3.17
N VAL A 121 19.22 -1.52 -1.97
CA VAL A 121 20.29 -0.60 -1.57
C VAL A 121 20.98 -1.13 -0.31
N SER A 122 22.21 -0.70 -0.07
CA SER A 122 23.00 -1.21 1.06
C SER A 122 22.42 -0.87 2.43
N SER A 123 21.70 0.25 2.55
CA SER A 123 21.13 0.75 3.79
C SER A 123 20.18 1.92 3.51
N GLY A 124 19.21 2.16 4.40
CA GLY A 124 18.33 3.32 4.33
C GLY A 124 17.38 3.30 3.14
N GLY A 125 16.99 2.10 2.70
CA GLY A 125 15.92 1.95 1.72
C GLY A 125 14.58 2.42 2.29
N ASP A 126 13.64 2.70 1.40
CA ASP A 126 12.25 3.03 1.76
C ASP A 126 11.61 1.92 2.59
N ILE A 127 11.95 0.66 2.30
CA ILE A 127 11.59 -0.53 3.09
C ILE A 127 12.85 -1.10 3.74
N ALA A 128 12.93 -1.14 5.07
CA ALA A 128 13.99 -1.85 5.77
C ALA A 128 13.49 -3.15 6.41
N ILE A 129 14.28 -4.22 6.28
CA ILE A 129 13.84 -5.58 6.61
C ILE A 129 14.69 -6.14 7.73
N GLY A 130 14.05 -6.65 8.77
CA GLY A 130 14.70 -7.33 9.89
C GLY A 130 13.85 -8.46 10.45
N THR A 131 14.28 -8.96 11.61
CA THR A 131 13.49 -9.88 12.42
C THR A 131 13.49 -9.42 13.86
N ASN A 132 12.49 -9.84 14.63
CA ASN A 132 12.44 -9.62 16.08
C ASN A 132 11.57 -10.68 16.77
N ASP A 133 11.58 -10.68 18.09
CA ASP A 133 10.75 -11.59 18.89
C ASP A 133 9.34 -11.01 19.01
N GLN A 134 8.32 -11.78 18.59
CA GLN A 134 6.92 -11.35 18.57
C GLN A 134 6.06 -12.37 19.34
N THR A 135 5.06 -11.91 20.09
CA THR A 135 4.20 -12.78 20.91
C THR A 135 2.95 -13.27 20.18
N ASP A 136 2.36 -12.45 19.32
CA ASP A 136 1.03 -12.68 18.75
C ASP A 136 0.98 -12.47 17.22
N SER A 137 2.14 -12.54 16.56
CA SER A 137 2.25 -12.35 15.11
C SER A 137 3.37 -13.21 14.52
N SER A 138 3.19 -13.60 13.26
CA SER A 138 4.23 -14.28 12.48
C SER A 138 5.15 -13.28 11.79
N ALA A 139 4.64 -12.09 11.47
CA ALA A 139 5.39 -10.95 10.99
C ALA A 139 4.50 -9.70 11.12
N TYR A 140 5.07 -8.54 10.82
CA TYR A 140 4.32 -7.31 10.54
C TYR A 140 5.10 -6.41 9.60
N ALA A 141 4.38 -5.46 9.00
CA ALA A 141 4.94 -4.36 8.26
C ALA A 141 4.26 -3.04 8.62
N TYR A 142 5.00 -1.95 8.43
CA TYR A 142 4.42 -0.61 8.45
C TYR A 142 3.87 -0.25 7.08
N SER A 143 2.75 0.48 7.03
CA SER A 143 2.27 1.11 5.81
C SER A 143 3.31 2.10 5.24
N PRO A 144 3.22 2.47 3.95
CA PRO A 144 4.07 3.50 3.37
C PRO A 144 4.03 4.78 4.20
N GLY A 145 5.19 5.43 4.39
CA GLY A 145 5.25 6.58 5.28
C GLY A 145 6.67 7.11 5.45
N THR A 146 6.87 7.94 6.46
CA THR A 146 8.19 8.50 6.79
C THR A 146 8.82 7.78 7.99
N THR A 147 10.15 7.85 8.10
CA THR A 147 10.96 7.31 9.21
C THR A 147 11.06 5.78 9.25
N TYR A 148 9.95 5.07 9.45
CA TYR A 148 9.88 3.59 9.51
C TYR A 148 8.82 3.03 8.55
N GLY A 149 8.19 3.89 7.74
CA GLY A 149 7.14 3.49 6.83
C GLY A 149 7.65 2.44 5.85
N GLY A 150 6.91 1.35 5.68
CA GLY A 150 7.33 0.22 4.85
C GLY A 150 8.22 -0.82 5.54
N ASP A 151 8.79 -0.57 6.72
CA ASP A 151 9.68 -1.54 7.38
C ASP A 151 8.95 -2.86 7.68
N ILE A 152 9.65 -3.99 7.49
CA ILE A 152 9.11 -5.35 7.65
C ILE A 152 9.92 -6.10 8.71
N TYR A 153 9.22 -6.76 9.64
CA TYR A 153 9.82 -7.60 10.67
C TYR A 153 9.19 -8.99 10.70
N LEU A 154 9.98 -10.02 10.37
CA LEU A 154 9.60 -11.41 10.56
C LEU A 154 9.77 -11.83 12.03
N SER A 155 8.86 -12.63 12.56
CA SER A 155 8.97 -13.17 13.92
C SER A 155 10.04 -14.26 13.99
N ASN A 156 10.97 -14.11 14.94
CA ASN A 156 11.94 -15.15 15.31
C ASN A 156 11.30 -16.35 16.01
N ALA A 157 10.14 -16.16 16.65
CA ALA A 157 9.44 -17.20 17.39
C ALA A 157 8.73 -18.21 16.49
N VAL A 158 8.59 -17.88 15.19
CA VAL A 158 7.86 -18.69 14.21
C VAL A 158 8.86 -19.39 13.29
N SER A 159 9.18 -20.66 13.60
CA SER A 159 10.18 -21.43 12.85
C SER A 159 9.82 -21.64 11.37
N SER A 160 8.54 -21.62 11.03
CA SER A 160 8.07 -21.71 9.64
C SER A 160 8.41 -20.47 8.80
N ASN A 161 8.81 -19.34 9.42
CA ASN A 161 9.38 -18.19 8.71
C ASN A 161 10.74 -18.48 8.07
N LEU A 162 11.37 -19.61 8.39
CA LEU A 162 12.61 -20.05 7.75
C LEU A 162 12.36 -20.75 6.40
N ASP A 163 11.13 -21.18 6.13
CA ASP A 163 10.76 -21.76 4.84
C ASP A 163 10.43 -20.66 3.83
N MET A 164 11.48 -20.17 3.19
CA MET A 164 11.43 -19.13 2.15
C MET A 164 11.34 -19.70 0.74
N SER A 165 11.05 -21.00 0.59
CA SER A 165 10.80 -21.60 -0.72
C SER A 165 9.48 -21.07 -1.31
N ALA A 166 9.34 -21.09 -2.64
CA ALA A 166 8.10 -20.65 -3.28
C ALA A 166 6.90 -21.48 -2.79
N GLY A 167 5.91 -20.82 -2.18
CA GLY A 167 4.75 -21.47 -1.54
C GLY A 167 5.00 -21.93 -0.10
N GLY A 168 6.24 -21.83 0.40
CA GLY A 168 6.58 -22.01 1.80
C GLY A 168 5.97 -20.92 2.69
N PHE A 169 5.77 -21.25 3.97
CA PHE A 169 5.07 -20.35 4.89
C PHE A 169 5.77 -18.99 5.01
N GLY A 170 7.09 -18.98 5.28
CA GLY A 170 7.85 -17.74 5.40
C GLY A 170 7.84 -16.90 4.13
N PHE A 171 7.90 -17.54 2.96
CA PHE A 171 7.78 -16.85 1.68
C PHE A 171 6.41 -16.17 1.51
N LEU A 172 5.31 -16.88 1.80
CA LEU A 172 3.96 -16.33 1.70
C LEU A 172 3.72 -15.22 2.74
N THR A 173 4.22 -15.39 3.97
CA THR A 173 4.23 -14.33 4.99
C THR A 173 4.98 -13.11 4.48
N PHE A 174 6.14 -13.26 3.86
CA PHE A 174 6.88 -12.10 3.36
C PHE A 174 6.20 -11.43 2.16
N ILE A 175 5.58 -12.19 1.26
CA ILE A 175 4.71 -11.65 0.20
C ILE A 175 3.58 -10.80 0.80
N HIS A 176 2.94 -11.31 1.85
CA HIS A 176 1.88 -10.61 2.59
C HIS A 176 2.39 -9.28 3.16
N GLU A 177 3.51 -9.31 3.88
CA GLU A 177 4.08 -8.11 4.49
C GLU A 177 4.54 -7.08 3.47
N ILE A 178 5.08 -7.49 2.30
CA ILE A 178 5.37 -6.54 1.21
C ILE A 178 4.08 -5.86 0.74
N GLY A 179 2.96 -6.58 0.69
CA GLY A 179 1.64 -6.01 0.37
C GLY A 179 1.30 -4.83 1.28
N HIS A 180 1.46 -4.99 2.58
CA HIS A 180 1.32 -3.90 3.55
C HIS A 180 2.34 -2.78 3.33
N ALA A 181 3.61 -3.13 3.12
CA ALA A 181 4.69 -2.16 2.90
C ALA A 181 4.52 -1.33 1.62
N ILE A 182 3.69 -1.78 0.66
CA ILE A 182 3.30 -0.99 -0.53
C ILE A 182 1.89 -0.39 -0.44
N GLY A 183 1.24 -0.50 0.71
CA GLY A 183 -0.01 0.19 1.02
C GLY A 183 -1.28 -0.61 0.74
N LEU A 184 -1.22 -1.95 0.72
CA LEU A 184 -2.41 -2.79 0.70
C LEU A 184 -2.83 -3.13 2.13
N LYS A 185 -4.12 -3.05 2.44
CA LYS A 185 -4.64 -3.52 3.73
C LYS A 185 -5.10 -4.96 3.66
N HIS A 186 -5.41 -5.54 4.83
CA HIS A 186 -6.10 -6.83 4.89
C HIS A 186 -7.44 -6.77 4.14
N PRO A 187 -7.77 -7.82 3.37
CA PRO A 187 -9.06 -7.93 2.71
C PRO A 187 -10.19 -8.16 3.71
N GLY A 188 -9.92 -8.70 4.91
CA GLY A 188 -10.89 -8.84 6.00
C GLY A 188 -10.63 -7.92 7.20
N SER A 189 -11.55 -7.92 8.17
CA SER A 189 -11.42 -7.16 9.42
C SER A 189 -10.64 -7.95 10.46
N TYR A 190 -9.37 -8.22 10.20
CA TYR A 190 -8.49 -8.88 11.16
C TYR A 190 -7.08 -8.30 11.07
N ASN A 191 -6.49 -7.96 12.21
CA ASN A 191 -5.09 -7.55 12.34
C ASN A 191 -4.46 -8.40 13.44
N GLY A 192 -4.02 -9.63 13.11
CA GLY A 192 -3.25 -10.55 13.98
C GLY A 192 -3.93 -11.04 15.27
N SER A 193 -4.87 -10.28 15.83
CA SER A 193 -5.64 -10.54 17.05
C SER A 193 -6.73 -9.47 17.33
N SER A 194 -6.88 -8.42 16.50
CA SER A 194 -7.93 -7.40 16.67
C SER A 194 -8.63 -7.00 15.36
N ASN A 195 -9.96 -6.91 15.39
CA ASN A 195 -10.82 -6.54 14.25
C ASN A 195 -10.81 -5.02 14.04
N SER A 196 -9.76 -4.49 13.43
CA SER A 196 -9.50 -3.04 13.38
C SER A 196 -9.03 -2.57 12.00
N GLY A 197 -9.67 -3.01 10.91
CA GLY A 197 -9.47 -2.38 9.60
C GLY A 197 -10.59 -1.38 9.26
N ASP A 198 -10.43 -0.70 8.12
CA ASP A 198 -11.51 0.07 7.49
C ASP A 198 -12.13 -0.73 6.32
N PRO A 199 -13.47 -0.70 6.15
CA PRO A 199 -14.15 -1.32 5.01
C PRO A 199 -13.74 -0.63 3.67
N PRO A 200 -13.92 -1.29 2.51
CA PRO A 200 -14.66 -2.54 2.28
C PRO A 200 -13.84 -3.79 2.63
N TYR A 201 -14.55 -4.89 2.94
CA TYR A 201 -13.94 -6.19 3.22
C TYR A 201 -14.50 -7.27 2.31
N LEU A 202 -13.69 -8.30 2.04
CA LEU A 202 -14.19 -9.58 1.60
C LEU A 202 -15.07 -10.21 2.70
N SER A 203 -16.01 -11.04 2.28
CA SER A 203 -16.72 -11.88 3.24
C SER A 203 -15.77 -12.91 3.84
N ALA A 204 -16.06 -13.41 5.04
CA ALA A 204 -15.26 -14.47 5.67
C ALA A 204 -15.20 -15.80 4.87
N ALA A 205 -15.99 -15.94 3.80
CA ALA A 205 -15.96 -17.08 2.89
C ALA A 205 -15.02 -16.87 1.69
N GLU A 206 -14.56 -15.63 1.48
CA GLU A 206 -13.72 -15.20 0.36
C GLU A 206 -12.33 -14.73 0.82
N ASP A 207 -12.11 -14.79 2.13
CA ASP A 207 -10.88 -14.53 2.87
C ASP A 207 -10.19 -15.85 3.22
#